data_AF-A0A2E2Y8B5-F1
#
_entry.id   AF-A0A2E2Y8B5-F1
#
_cell.length_a   1.000
_cell.length_b   1.000
_cell.length_c   1.000
_cell.angle_alpha   90.00
_cell.angle_beta   90.00
_cell.angle_gamma   90.00
#
_symmetry.space_group_name_H-M   'P 1'
#
loop_
_entity.id
_entity.type
_entity.pdbx_description
1 polymer ?
#
loop_
_entity_poly.entity_id
_entity_poly.type
_entity_poly.pdbx_seq_one_letter_code
_entity_poly.pdbx_strand_id
1 'polypeptide(L)'
;MVNLARGKYHSTLQRSTVHIIPNGQTPLDMLEEEIIGQRRFSDRVCISDPCYDRGTWCGEFDLDIKEGSYECRTIVGEWANWGRRVWRLTAVHENEKVTKWKFETNLGVDAAMMSIICSVYYDTERHEALSDYQSNAGQTGHGFYSNSGLGDGSYALFCGHNDKNEIVALSVVFLYPDGVEESVADEDGMYSFSNEETVEILSKYAHCSVEQYVPTKTKQA
;
A
#
# COMPACT_ATOMS: atom_id res chain seq x y z
N MET A 1 -13.19 5.56 37.55
CA MET A 1 -13.91 4.97 36.40
C MET A 1 -14.11 6.07 35.38
N VAL A 2 -13.24 6.14 34.37
CA VAL A 2 -13.37 7.13 33.29
C VAL A 2 -13.84 6.37 32.06
N ASN A 3 -15.08 6.65 31.67
CA ASN A 3 -15.72 6.10 30.47
C ASN A 3 -15.23 6.94 29.29
N LEU A 4 -14.27 6.43 28.52
CA LEU A 4 -13.89 7.03 27.24
C LEU A 4 -14.83 6.48 26.17
N ALA A 5 -15.82 7.30 25.83
CA ALA A 5 -16.73 7.05 24.73
C ALA A 5 -15.94 6.98 23.41
N ARG A 6 -15.99 5.82 22.76
CA ARG A 6 -15.53 5.62 21.39
C ARG A 6 -16.36 6.51 20.47
N GLY A 7 -15.76 7.58 19.97
CA GLY A 7 -16.32 8.41 18.92
C GLY A 7 -16.40 7.60 17.63
N LYS A 8 -17.62 7.21 17.24
CA LYS A 8 -17.93 6.79 15.87
C LYS A 8 -17.82 8.02 14.98
N TYR A 9 -16.72 8.15 14.24
CA TYR A 9 -16.64 9.16 13.18
C TYR A 9 -17.23 8.60 11.89
N HIS A 10 -18.10 9.42 11.30
CA HIS A 10 -18.85 9.15 10.09
C HIS A 10 -17.94 8.81 8.91
N SER A 11 -18.25 7.73 8.20
CA SER A 11 -17.66 7.38 6.91
C SER A 11 -18.09 8.41 5.85
N THR A 12 -17.27 9.43 5.65
CA THR A 12 -17.29 10.18 4.39
C THR A 12 -16.76 9.22 3.31
N LEU A 13 -17.50 9.05 2.21
CA LEU A 13 -17.05 8.27 1.05
C LEU A 13 -15.64 8.74 0.65
N GLN A 14 -14.62 7.96 1.00
CA GLN A 14 -13.24 8.23 0.59
C GLN A 14 -13.09 7.79 -0.86
N ARG A 15 -13.22 8.76 -1.77
CA ARG A 15 -12.89 8.60 -3.18
C ARG A 15 -11.37 8.69 -3.33
N SER A 16 -10.77 7.74 -4.03
CA SER A 16 -9.33 7.71 -4.27
C SER A 16 -9.02 8.03 -5.73
N THR A 17 -8.18 9.05 -5.94
CA THR A 17 -7.65 9.41 -7.25
C THR A 17 -6.59 8.42 -7.67
N VAL A 18 -6.73 7.86 -8.87
CA VAL A 18 -5.75 6.98 -9.49
C VAL A 18 -5.14 7.67 -10.71
N HIS A 19 -3.85 7.43 -10.90
CA HIS A 19 -3.13 7.89 -12.07
C HIS A 19 -3.43 6.95 -13.25
N ILE A 20 -4.20 7.45 -14.21
CA ILE A 20 -4.68 6.73 -15.40
C ILE A 20 -3.52 6.31 -16.30
N ILE A 21 -3.53 5.06 -16.77
CA ILE A 21 -2.65 4.58 -17.84
C ILE A 21 -3.21 5.05 -19.18
N PRO A 22 -2.57 5.99 -19.90
CA PRO A 22 -3.02 6.38 -21.22
C PRO A 22 -2.82 5.19 -22.18
N ASN A 23 -3.87 4.86 -22.93
CA ASN A 23 -3.84 3.77 -23.90
C ASN A 23 -2.65 3.87 -24.87
N GLY A 24 -1.84 2.82 -24.88
CA GLY A 24 -0.84 2.54 -25.92
C GLY A 24 0.56 3.06 -25.60
N GLN A 25 1.51 2.11 -25.60
CA GLN A 25 2.99 2.27 -25.55
C GLN A 25 3.65 2.14 -24.18
N THR A 26 3.37 1.06 -23.46
CA THR A 26 4.45 0.40 -22.71
C THR A 26 4.43 -1.07 -23.10
N PRO A 27 5.55 -1.65 -23.57
CA PRO A 27 5.67 -3.09 -23.44
C PRO A 27 5.47 -3.40 -21.95
N LEU A 28 4.75 -4.48 -21.63
CA LEU A 28 4.73 -5.06 -20.28
C LEU A 28 6.14 -5.57 -19.99
N ASP A 29 7.08 -4.65 -19.82
CA ASP A 29 8.42 -4.91 -19.36
C ASP A 29 8.26 -5.45 -17.94
N MET A 30 8.89 -6.59 -17.70
CA MET A 30 8.59 -7.50 -16.60
C MET A 30 8.52 -6.75 -15.27
N LEU A 31 7.35 -6.81 -14.63
CA LEU A 31 7.27 -6.50 -13.21
C LEU A 31 8.26 -7.42 -12.48
N GLU A 32 8.93 -6.88 -11.48
CA GLU A 32 9.92 -7.60 -10.68
C GLU A 32 9.52 -7.46 -9.20
N GLU A 33 9.65 -8.56 -8.46
CA GLU A 33 9.54 -8.53 -7.01
C GLU A 33 10.94 -8.40 -6.41
N GLU A 34 11.13 -7.39 -5.57
CA GLU A 34 12.36 -7.16 -4.84
C GLU A 34 12.12 -7.38 -3.34
N ILE A 35 13.01 -8.13 -2.70
CA ILE A 35 13.04 -8.24 -1.24
C ILE A 35 13.79 -7.04 -0.69
N ILE A 36 13.08 -6.19 0.06
CA ILE A 36 13.67 -5.04 0.76
C ILE A 36 14.42 -5.51 2.00
N GLY A 37 13.87 -6.52 2.70
CA GLY A 37 14.49 -7.21 3.82
C GLY A 37 13.60 -7.17 5.07
N GLN A 38 14.20 -7.31 6.26
CA GLN A 38 13.46 -7.59 7.49
C GLN A 38 13.55 -6.48 8.53
N ARG A 39 12.45 -6.23 9.25
CA ARG A 39 12.40 -5.35 10.43
C ARG A 39 11.50 -5.92 11.49
N ARG A 40 11.87 -5.68 12.74
CA ARG A 40 11.05 -6.03 13.91
C ARG A 40 10.17 -4.85 14.28
N PHE A 41 8.87 -5.05 14.28
CA PHE A 41 7.89 -4.08 14.78
C PHE A 41 7.45 -4.45 16.19
N SER A 42 7.07 -3.44 16.96
CA SER A 42 6.26 -3.64 18.17
C SER A 42 4.82 -3.96 17.77
N ASP A 43 3.87 -3.74 18.68
CA ASP A 43 2.44 -3.93 18.46
C ASP A 43 1.77 -2.85 17.59
N ARG A 44 2.51 -1.83 17.11
CA ARG A 44 1.95 -0.70 16.36
C ARG A 44 2.88 -0.16 15.28
N VAL A 45 2.29 0.29 14.19
CA VAL A 45 2.99 0.95 13.08
C VAL A 45 2.29 2.24 12.65
N CYS A 46 3.06 3.11 12.02
CA CYS A 46 2.57 4.24 11.25
C CYS A 46 2.79 3.92 9.76
N ILE A 47 1.73 4.03 8.97
CA ILE A 47 1.75 3.91 7.52
C ILE A 47 1.36 5.26 6.93
N SER A 48 2.32 5.98 6.38
CA SER A 48 2.09 7.33 5.88
C SER A 48 3.19 7.78 4.93
N ASP A 49 2.87 8.74 4.07
CA ASP A 49 3.87 9.52 3.36
C ASP A 49 4.83 10.15 4.40
N PRO A 50 6.15 9.89 4.30
CA PRO A 50 7.11 10.36 5.29
C PRO A 50 7.24 11.89 5.38
N CYS A 51 6.67 12.66 4.44
CA CYS A 51 6.62 14.12 4.56
C CYS A 51 5.62 14.60 5.62
N TYR A 52 4.63 13.78 5.97
CA TYR A 52 3.60 14.13 6.95
C TYR A 52 4.07 13.97 8.39
N ASP A 53 3.52 14.82 9.26
CA ASP A 53 3.59 14.63 10.70
C ASP A 53 2.48 13.70 11.17
N ARG A 54 2.68 13.06 12.33
CA ARG A 54 1.68 12.23 12.97
C ARG A 54 0.37 13.00 13.17
N GLY A 55 -0.75 12.34 12.87
CA GLY A 55 -2.09 12.91 13.01
C GLY A 55 -2.59 13.67 11.78
N THR A 56 -1.80 13.69 10.69
CA THR A 56 -2.29 14.15 9.38
C THR A 56 -3.46 13.26 8.94
N TRP A 57 -4.56 13.86 8.50
CA TRP A 57 -5.84 13.15 8.31
C TRP A 57 -5.80 12.00 7.29
N CYS A 58 -4.81 11.98 6.40
CA CYS A 58 -4.64 11.02 5.32
C CYS A 58 -3.54 9.96 5.58
N GLY A 59 -2.97 9.90 6.79
CA GLY A 59 -2.08 8.82 7.21
C GLY A 59 -2.77 7.87 8.19
N GLU A 60 -2.31 6.62 8.24
CA GLU A 60 -2.72 5.66 9.26
C GLU A 60 -1.66 5.63 10.36
N PHE A 61 -2.01 6.15 11.54
CA PHE A 61 -1.07 6.28 12.65
C PHE A 61 -1.53 5.39 13.80
N ASP A 62 -0.62 4.58 14.32
CA ASP A 62 -0.85 3.70 15.46
C ASP A 62 -1.77 2.51 15.17
N LEU A 63 -1.70 1.97 13.94
CA LEU A 63 -2.41 0.74 13.57
C LEU A 63 -1.87 -0.44 14.39
N ASP A 64 -2.77 -1.10 15.13
CA ASP A 64 -2.44 -2.27 15.93
C ASP A 64 -2.10 -3.46 15.01
N ILE A 65 -0.91 -4.03 15.19
CA ILE A 65 -0.42 -5.20 14.46
C ILE A 65 0.13 -6.24 15.43
N LYS A 66 0.36 -7.46 14.94
CA LYS A 66 1.06 -8.46 15.73
C LYS A 66 2.54 -8.10 15.86
N GLU A 67 3.04 -7.98 17.09
CA GLU A 67 4.47 -7.79 17.33
C GLU A 67 5.30 -8.93 16.72
N GLY A 68 6.40 -8.58 16.05
CA GLY A 68 7.34 -9.56 15.52
C GLY A 68 8.18 -9.05 14.36
N SER A 69 8.84 -9.99 13.68
CA SER A 69 9.64 -9.73 12.49
C SER A 69 8.76 -9.78 11.24
N TYR A 70 8.92 -8.77 10.39
CA TYR A 70 8.25 -8.64 9.10
C TYR A 70 9.29 -8.60 8.00
N GLU A 71 9.07 -9.38 6.94
CA GLU A 71 9.80 -9.23 5.68
C GLU A 71 9.01 -8.29 4.76
N CYS A 72 9.71 -7.31 4.20
CA CYS A 72 9.15 -6.40 3.23
C CYS A 72 9.62 -6.71 1.82
N ARG A 73 8.67 -6.64 0.90
CA ARG A 73 8.85 -6.81 -0.54
C ARG A 73 8.18 -5.68 -1.29
N THR A 74 8.71 -5.36 -2.45
CA THR A 74 8.09 -4.41 -3.37
C THR A 74 7.91 -5.04 -4.74
N ILE A 75 6.85 -4.65 -5.46
CA ILE A 75 6.75 -4.88 -6.90
C ILE A 75 7.15 -3.59 -7.60
N VAL A 76 8.03 -3.70 -8.59
CA VAL A 76 8.51 -2.58 -9.39
C VAL A 76 8.43 -2.90 -10.88
N GLY A 77 8.25 -1.88 -11.70
CA GLY A 77 8.32 -2.02 -13.15
C GLY A 77 8.17 -0.70 -13.88
N GLU A 78 8.44 -0.72 -15.17
CA GLU A 78 8.33 0.45 -16.05
C GLU A 78 6.86 0.90 -16.17
N TRP A 79 6.65 2.21 -16.11
CA TRP A 79 5.34 2.81 -16.23
C TRP A 79 5.36 3.94 -17.26
N ALA A 80 4.89 3.62 -18.47
CA ALA A 80 4.84 4.53 -19.61
C ALA A 80 6.12 5.37 -19.77
N ASN A 81 5.98 6.68 -19.94
CA ASN A 81 7.11 7.62 -20.07
C ASN A 81 7.64 8.12 -18.71
N TRP A 82 7.12 7.63 -17.59
CA TRP A 82 7.53 8.03 -16.26
C TRP A 82 8.73 7.22 -15.76
N GLY A 83 8.93 6.02 -16.31
CA GLY A 83 10.05 5.13 -15.99
C GLY A 83 9.67 4.09 -14.92
N ARG A 84 10.67 3.47 -14.29
CA ARG A 84 10.47 2.47 -13.22
C ARG A 84 9.76 3.06 -11.99
N ARG A 85 8.73 2.39 -11.50
CA ARG A 85 7.88 2.83 -10.38
C ARG A 85 7.63 1.68 -9.41
N VAL A 86 7.35 1.99 -8.14
CA VAL A 86 6.83 1.00 -7.18
C VAL A 86 5.32 0.86 -7.36
N TRP A 87 4.89 -0.37 -7.61
CA TRP A 87 3.48 -0.75 -7.80
C TRP A 87 2.83 -1.18 -6.49
N ARG A 88 3.59 -1.82 -5.61
CA ARG A 88 3.11 -2.34 -4.33
C ARG A 88 4.23 -2.40 -3.32
N LEU A 89 3.96 -1.95 -2.08
CA LEU A 89 4.82 -2.19 -0.92
C LEU A 89 4.10 -3.12 0.04
N THR A 90 4.68 -4.27 0.35
CA THR A 90 4.06 -5.29 1.21
C THR A 90 5.00 -5.69 2.33
N ALA A 91 4.52 -5.71 3.57
CA ALA A 91 5.21 -6.23 4.73
C ALA A 91 4.42 -7.41 5.32
N VAL A 92 5.05 -8.58 5.47
CA VAL A 92 4.41 -9.81 5.97
C VAL A 92 5.16 -10.36 7.17
N HIS A 93 4.44 -10.67 8.24
CA HIS A 93 5.01 -11.26 9.44
C HIS A 93 5.54 -12.67 9.15
N GLU A 94 6.81 -12.93 9.47
CA GLU A 94 7.53 -14.13 9.01
C GLU A 94 6.96 -15.45 9.55
N ASN A 95 6.43 -15.41 10.77
CA ASN A 95 5.95 -16.61 11.47
C ASN A 95 4.43 -16.75 11.49
N GLU A 96 3.72 -15.95 10.68
CA GLU A 96 2.26 -15.95 10.66
C GLU A 96 1.73 -16.21 9.27
N LYS A 97 0.60 -16.93 9.21
CA LYS A 97 -0.09 -17.20 7.96
C LYS A 97 -1.21 -16.19 7.76
N VAL A 98 -1.18 -15.48 6.65
CA VAL A 98 -2.32 -14.66 6.23
C VAL A 98 -3.46 -15.58 5.76
N THR A 99 -4.66 -15.36 6.29
CA THR A 99 -5.87 -16.13 5.97
C THR A 99 -6.89 -15.31 5.18
N LYS A 100 -6.85 -13.98 5.31
CA LYS A 100 -7.73 -13.05 4.61
C LYS A 100 -7.10 -11.67 4.50
N TRP A 101 -7.42 -10.95 3.44
CA TRP A 101 -7.05 -9.55 3.25
C TRP A 101 -8.31 -8.69 3.35
N LYS A 102 -8.17 -7.51 3.96
CA LYS A 102 -9.25 -6.53 4.08
C LYS A 102 -8.73 -5.16 3.69
N PHE A 103 -9.56 -4.36 3.02
CA PHE A 103 -9.31 -2.93 2.91
C PHE A 103 -9.38 -2.30 4.31
N GLU A 104 -8.40 -1.46 4.62
CA GLU A 104 -8.31 -0.75 5.90
C GLU A 104 -8.73 0.71 5.73
N THR A 105 -7.98 1.44 4.90
CA THR A 105 -8.18 2.87 4.67
C THR A 105 -7.46 3.28 3.38
N ASN A 106 -7.70 4.52 2.94
CA ASN A 106 -6.86 5.15 1.94
C ASN A 106 -5.81 6.06 2.59
N LEU A 107 -4.63 6.05 1.98
CA LEU A 107 -3.47 6.82 2.41
C LEU A 107 -3.19 7.92 1.38
N GLY A 108 -3.17 9.16 1.84
CA GLY A 108 -2.73 10.29 1.03
C GLY A 108 -1.23 10.25 0.81
N VAL A 109 -0.79 10.70 -0.36
CA VAL A 109 0.63 10.76 -0.74
C VAL A 109 0.84 12.03 -1.54
N ASP A 110 1.78 12.86 -1.09
CA ASP A 110 2.18 14.12 -1.76
C ASP A 110 3.61 14.00 -2.31
N ALA A 111 4.53 13.43 -1.53
CA ALA A 111 5.95 13.32 -1.89
C ALA A 111 6.25 12.12 -2.80
N ALA A 112 5.23 11.44 -3.32
CA ALA A 112 5.35 10.19 -4.07
C ALA A 112 5.96 9.03 -3.26
N MET A 113 5.87 9.10 -1.94
CA MET A 113 6.49 8.15 -1.03
C MET A 113 5.49 7.55 -0.05
N MET A 114 5.82 6.38 0.46
CA MET A 114 5.09 5.74 1.55
C MET A 114 6.08 5.08 2.48
N SER A 115 5.81 5.15 3.78
CA SER A 115 6.59 4.49 4.81
C SER A 115 5.72 3.57 5.65
N ILE A 116 6.31 2.47 6.14
CA ILE A 116 5.76 1.60 7.18
C ILE A 116 6.80 1.56 8.28
N ILE A 117 6.61 2.33 9.34
CA ILE A 117 7.59 2.49 10.42
C ILE A 117 6.94 2.10 11.74
N CYS A 118 7.68 1.39 12.59
CA CYS A 118 7.29 1.11 13.97
C CYS A 118 6.85 2.42 14.67
N SER A 119 5.65 2.43 15.26
CA SER A 119 5.00 3.67 15.70
C SER A 119 5.88 4.50 16.65
N VAL A 120 6.62 3.86 17.55
CA VAL A 120 7.47 4.55 18.53
C VAL A 120 8.66 5.28 17.92
N TYR A 121 9.02 4.97 16.66
CA TYR A 121 10.15 5.56 15.94
C TYR A 121 9.75 6.44 14.76
N TYR A 122 8.45 6.52 14.43
CA TYR A 122 7.98 7.23 13.24
C TYR A 122 8.48 8.70 13.18
N ASP A 123 8.28 9.46 14.26
CA ASP A 123 8.63 10.89 14.27
C ASP A 123 10.14 11.12 14.12
N THR A 124 10.96 10.17 14.57
CA THR A 124 12.43 10.24 14.46
C THR A 124 12.96 9.73 13.14
N GLU A 125 12.30 8.77 12.49
CA GLU A 125 12.84 8.07 11.32
C GLU A 125 12.16 8.43 9.99
N ARG A 126 10.99 9.09 10.00
CA ARG A 126 10.32 9.50 8.74
C ARG A 126 11.23 10.34 7.84
N HIS A 127 12.11 11.15 8.43
CA HIS A 127 13.07 11.97 7.68
C HIS A 127 14.20 11.15 7.04
N GLU A 128 14.55 9.98 7.59
CA GLU A 128 15.50 9.07 6.95
C GLU A 128 14.90 8.52 5.65
N ALA A 129 13.66 8.03 5.72
CA ALA A 129 12.92 7.60 4.54
C ALA A 129 12.80 8.73 3.52
N LEU A 130 12.43 9.94 3.96
CA LEU A 130 12.30 11.11 3.10
C LEU A 130 13.64 11.52 2.47
N SER A 131 14.79 11.18 3.06
CA SER A 131 16.10 11.59 2.51
C SER A 131 16.58 10.74 1.33
N ASP A 132 16.01 9.55 1.14
CA ASP A 132 16.40 8.62 0.08
C ASP A 132 15.44 8.67 -1.12
N TYR A 133 15.58 9.72 -1.93
CA TYR A 133 14.82 9.88 -3.18
C TYR A 133 15.40 9.09 -4.37
N GLN A 134 16.57 8.47 -4.22
CA GLN A 134 17.25 7.79 -5.33
C GLN A 134 16.84 6.32 -5.45
N SER A 135 16.45 5.71 -4.34
CA SER A 135 16.00 4.32 -4.32
C SER A 135 14.50 4.21 -4.61
N ASN A 136 14.11 3.09 -5.25
CA ASN A 136 12.70 2.73 -5.38
C ASN A 136 12.09 2.38 -4.02
N ALA A 137 12.85 1.72 -3.14
CA ALA A 137 12.41 1.33 -1.81
C ALA A 137 13.63 1.00 -0.95
N GLY A 138 13.44 0.99 0.37
CA GLY A 138 14.52 0.76 1.33
C GLY A 138 14.03 0.59 2.76
N GLN A 139 14.96 0.74 3.70
CA GLN A 139 14.74 0.51 5.12
C GLN A 139 15.26 1.68 5.96
N THR A 140 14.53 2.03 7.02
CA THR A 140 15.05 2.83 8.13
C THR A 140 15.61 1.91 9.23
N GLY A 141 15.98 2.43 10.39
CA GLY A 141 16.30 1.62 11.57
C GLY A 141 15.15 0.67 11.98
N HIS A 142 13.91 1.13 11.91
CA HIS A 142 12.72 0.44 12.42
C HIS A 142 11.54 0.43 11.45
N GLY A 143 11.80 0.49 10.15
CA GLY A 143 10.77 0.59 9.13
C GLY A 143 11.23 0.33 7.72
N PHE A 144 10.28 0.46 6.81
CA PHE A 144 10.44 0.36 5.37
C PHE A 144 9.89 1.62 4.71
N TYR A 145 10.35 1.88 3.49
CA TYR A 145 9.76 2.91 2.64
C TYR A 145 9.80 2.51 1.17
N SER A 146 8.93 3.13 0.39
CA SER A 146 8.91 3.07 -1.07
C SER A 146 8.75 4.47 -1.66
N ASN A 147 9.33 4.67 -2.83
CA ASN A 147 9.09 5.77 -3.74
C ASN A 147 8.30 5.22 -4.93
N SER A 148 6.99 5.46 -4.93
CA SER A 148 6.15 5.10 -6.06
C SER A 148 6.42 5.98 -7.24
N GLY A 149 6.99 7.18 -7.06
CA GLY A 149 7.14 8.20 -8.09
C GLY A 149 5.82 8.84 -8.51
N LEU A 150 4.74 8.60 -7.76
CA LEU A 150 3.40 9.14 -7.96
C LEU A 150 2.89 9.88 -6.72
N GLY A 151 2.91 11.20 -6.78
CA GLY A 151 2.38 12.10 -5.76
C GLY A 151 0.93 12.52 -6.02
N ASP A 152 0.40 13.37 -5.14
CA ASP A 152 -0.95 13.95 -5.14
C ASP A 152 -2.08 12.89 -5.30
N GLY A 153 -1.90 11.73 -4.66
CA GLY A 153 -2.74 10.54 -4.83
C GLY A 153 -3.31 9.99 -3.52
N SER A 154 -4.22 9.04 -3.65
CA SER A 154 -4.85 8.34 -2.52
C SER A 154 -4.79 6.83 -2.78
N TYR A 155 -4.06 6.10 -1.94
CA TYR A 155 -3.70 4.70 -2.19
C TYR A 155 -4.25 3.76 -1.13
N ALA A 156 -4.73 2.59 -1.57
CA ALA A 156 -5.37 1.65 -0.67
C ALA A 156 -4.35 0.93 0.22
N LEU A 157 -4.59 0.97 1.52
CA LEU A 157 -3.99 0.07 2.49
C LEU A 157 -4.88 -1.15 2.66
N PHE A 158 -4.29 -2.33 2.45
CA PHE A 158 -4.90 -3.60 2.79
C PHE A 158 -4.15 -4.27 3.95
N CYS A 159 -4.92 -4.84 4.88
CA CYS A 159 -4.41 -5.56 6.04
C CYS A 159 -4.68 -7.06 5.90
N GLY A 160 -3.62 -7.85 5.93
CA GLY A 160 -3.67 -9.31 5.99
C GLY A 160 -3.83 -9.78 7.44
N HIS A 161 -4.82 -10.65 7.68
CA HIS A 161 -5.15 -11.14 9.01
C HIS A 161 -4.90 -12.64 9.14
N ASN A 162 -4.46 -13.10 10.31
CA ASN A 162 -4.38 -14.53 10.64
C ASN A 162 -5.74 -15.10 11.10
N ASP A 163 -5.75 -16.36 11.51
CA ASP A 163 -6.93 -17.08 12.02
C ASP A 163 -7.48 -16.50 13.34
N LYS A 164 -6.63 -15.83 14.12
CA LYS A 164 -6.99 -15.07 15.33
C LYS A 164 -7.47 -13.65 15.05
N ASN A 165 -7.55 -13.27 13.77
CA ASN A 165 -7.92 -11.93 13.33
C ASN A 165 -6.95 -10.83 13.83
N GLU A 166 -5.68 -11.18 14.08
CA GLU A 166 -4.58 -10.22 14.28
C GLU A 166 -4.07 -9.75 12.91
N ILE A 167 -3.66 -8.47 12.78
CA ILE A 167 -3.03 -7.97 11.56
C ILE A 167 -1.58 -8.45 11.50
N VAL A 168 -1.28 -9.26 10.49
CA VAL A 168 0.01 -9.93 10.30
C VAL A 168 0.63 -9.62 8.92
N ALA A 169 -0.05 -8.82 8.10
CA ALA A 169 0.52 -8.26 6.89
C ALA A 169 -0.11 -6.91 6.54
N LEU A 170 0.66 -6.08 5.86
CA LEU A 170 0.29 -4.74 5.40
C LEU A 170 0.66 -4.65 3.92
N SER A 171 -0.23 -4.12 3.09
CA SER A 171 0.06 -3.88 1.68
C SER A 171 -0.51 -2.56 1.21
N VAL A 172 0.36 -1.68 0.72
CA VAL A 172 -0.03 -0.46 0.02
C VAL A 172 0.08 -0.71 -1.47
N VAL A 173 -1.02 -0.52 -2.20
CA VAL A 173 -1.07 -0.71 -3.67
C VAL A 173 -1.14 0.65 -4.35
N PHE A 174 -0.11 0.97 -5.14
CA PHE A 174 -0.01 2.23 -5.87
C PHE A 174 -0.59 2.14 -7.27
N LEU A 175 -0.36 1.01 -7.94
CA LEU A 175 -0.72 0.79 -9.33
C LEU A 175 -1.41 -0.56 -9.48
N TYR A 176 -2.44 -0.58 -10.31
CA TYR A 176 -3.15 -1.79 -10.72
C TYR A 176 -2.85 -2.11 -12.19
N PRO A 177 -2.96 -3.38 -12.60
CA PRO A 177 -2.85 -3.75 -14.00
C PRO A 177 -3.92 -3.11 -14.88
N ASP A 178 -3.59 -2.90 -16.15
CA ASP A 178 -4.53 -2.46 -17.18
C ASP A 178 -5.82 -3.30 -17.19
N GLY A 179 -6.96 -2.62 -17.28
CA GLY A 179 -8.28 -3.25 -17.42
C GLY A 179 -8.94 -3.69 -16.10
N VAL A 180 -8.20 -3.76 -14.99
CA VAL A 180 -8.82 -3.91 -13.66
C VAL A 180 -9.68 -2.69 -13.36
N GLU A 181 -9.19 -1.53 -13.79
CA GLU A 181 -9.76 -0.22 -13.55
C GLU A 181 -11.16 -0.07 -14.16
N GLU A 182 -11.30 -0.47 -15.42
CA GLU A 182 -12.57 -0.42 -16.18
C GLU A 182 -13.69 -1.26 -15.53
N SER A 183 -13.32 -2.24 -14.70
CA SER A 183 -14.29 -3.12 -14.04
C SER A 183 -14.83 -2.57 -12.70
N VAL A 184 -14.14 -1.59 -12.10
CA VAL A 184 -14.44 -1.14 -10.73
C VAL A 184 -14.41 0.39 -10.53
N ALA A 185 -13.91 1.15 -11.49
CA ALA A 185 -13.96 2.61 -11.49
C ALA A 185 -15.38 3.11 -11.79
N ASP A 186 -15.76 4.22 -11.16
CA ASP A 186 -16.97 4.95 -11.51
C ASP A 186 -16.78 5.76 -12.81
N GLU A 187 -17.82 6.50 -13.22
CA GLU A 187 -17.81 7.32 -14.45
C GLU A 187 -16.72 8.39 -14.46
N ASP A 188 -16.20 8.76 -13.29
CA ASP A 188 -15.11 9.74 -13.12
C ASP A 188 -13.72 9.07 -13.11
N GLY A 189 -13.64 7.75 -13.29
CA GLY A 189 -12.39 6.98 -13.21
C GLY A 189 -11.92 6.75 -11.77
N MET A 190 -12.80 6.90 -10.77
CA MET A 190 -12.46 6.80 -9.35
C MET A 190 -12.95 5.48 -8.76
N TYR A 191 -12.17 4.89 -7.84
CA TYR A 191 -12.66 3.74 -7.08
C TYR A 191 -13.37 4.20 -5.81
N SER A 192 -14.46 3.50 -5.50
CA SER A 192 -15.08 3.57 -4.19
C SER A 192 -14.83 2.28 -3.41
N PHE A 193 -14.00 2.36 -2.38
CA PHE A 193 -13.84 1.26 -1.42
C PHE A 193 -15.06 1.09 -0.48
N SER A 194 -16.12 1.89 -0.68
CA SER A 194 -17.44 1.61 -0.10
C SER A 194 -18.20 0.53 -0.87
N ASN A 195 -17.75 0.16 -2.08
CA ASN A 195 -18.33 -0.92 -2.86
C ASN A 195 -17.61 -2.24 -2.55
N GLU A 196 -18.36 -3.24 -2.07
CA GLU A 196 -17.81 -4.56 -1.72
C GLU A 196 -17.20 -5.28 -2.92
N GLU A 197 -17.77 -5.14 -4.11
CA GLU A 197 -17.23 -5.74 -5.35
C GLU A 197 -15.88 -5.14 -5.72
N THR A 198 -15.76 -3.80 -5.61
CA THR A 198 -14.50 -3.08 -5.80
C THR A 198 -13.44 -3.58 -4.82
N VAL A 199 -13.79 -3.71 -3.53
CA VAL A 199 -12.87 -4.24 -2.50
C VAL A 199 -12.45 -5.68 -2.80
N GLU A 200 -13.39 -6.54 -3.20
CA GLU A 200 -13.13 -7.94 -3.54
C GLU A 200 -12.16 -8.06 -4.74
N ILE A 201 -12.35 -7.26 -5.78
CA ILE A 201 -11.48 -7.27 -6.96
C ILE A 201 -10.09 -6.73 -6.61
N LEU A 202 -10.01 -5.56 -5.98
CA LEU A 202 -8.74 -4.88 -5.73
C LEU A 202 -7.89 -5.58 -4.65
N SER A 203 -8.52 -6.21 -3.64
CA SER A 203 -7.80 -6.93 -2.58
C SER A 203 -6.99 -8.14 -3.08
N LYS A 204 -7.30 -8.67 -4.27
CA LYS A 204 -6.50 -9.70 -4.94
C LYS A 204 -5.08 -9.20 -5.20
N TYR A 205 -4.92 -7.91 -5.51
CA TYR A 205 -3.62 -7.30 -5.82
C TYR A 205 -2.80 -6.96 -4.58
N ALA A 206 -3.41 -6.91 -3.40
CA ALA A 206 -2.69 -6.73 -2.14
C ALA A 206 -1.65 -7.85 -1.84
N HIS A 207 -1.77 -9.01 -2.49
CA HIS A 207 -0.96 -10.18 -2.15
C HIS A 207 -0.72 -11.18 -3.29
N CYS A 208 -1.14 -10.87 -4.51
CA CYS A 208 -0.88 -11.74 -5.65
C CYS A 208 0.61 -11.72 -6.05
N SER A 209 1.05 -12.75 -6.76
CA SER A 209 2.39 -12.78 -7.31
C SER A 209 2.52 -11.82 -8.50
N VAL A 210 3.76 -11.51 -8.88
CA VAL A 210 4.08 -10.67 -10.04
C VAL A 210 3.41 -11.18 -11.32
N GLU A 211 3.38 -12.50 -11.53
CA GLU A 211 2.75 -13.11 -12.71
C GLU A 211 1.23 -12.89 -12.77
N GLN A 212 0.61 -12.64 -11.61
CA GLN A 212 -0.82 -12.35 -11.51
C GLN A 212 -1.13 -10.86 -11.68
N TYR A 213 -0.13 -9.98 -11.61
CA TYR A 213 -0.26 -8.59 -12.03
C TYR A 213 -0.24 -8.44 -13.55
N VAL A 214 0.45 -9.30 -14.28
CA VAL A 214 0.50 -9.18 -15.75
C VAL A 214 -0.75 -9.85 -16.33
N PRO A 215 -1.65 -9.15 -17.03
CA PRO A 215 -2.76 -9.80 -17.71
C PRO A 215 -2.17 -10.81 -18.70
N THR A 216 -2.47 -12.11 -18.53
CA THR A 216 -2.17 -13.09 -19.57
C THR A 216 -2.83 -12.58 -20.84
N LYS A 217 -2.03 -12.17 -21.85
CA LYS A 217 -2.53 -11.80 -23.16
C LYS A 217 -3.59 -12.82 -23.56
N THR A 218 -4.84 -12.37 -23.58
CA THR A 218 -5.96 -13.19 -24.03
C THR A 218 -5.55 -13.74 -25.38
N LYS A 219 -5.43 -15.07 -25.49
CA LYS A 219 -5.25 -15.71 -26.79
C LYS A 219 -6.42 -15.24 -27.65
N GLN A 220 -6.16 -14.33 -28.58
CA GLN A 220 -7.08 -14.05 -29.66
C GLN A 220 -7.26 -15.39 -30.40
N ALA A 221 -8.48 -15.92 -30.32
CA ALA A 221 -8.91 -17.06 -31.12
C ALA A 221 -9.17 -16.61 -32.56
#